data_AF-A0A7C8ISY8-F1
#
_entry.id   AF-A0A7C8ISY8-F1
#
_cell.length_a   1.000
_cell.length_b   1.000
_cell.length_c   1.000
_cell.angle_alpha   90.00
_cell.angle_beta   90.00
_cell.angle_gamma   90.00
#
_symmetry.space_group_name_H-M   'P 1'
#
loop_
_entity.id
_entity.type
_entity.pdbx_description
1 polymer ?
#
loop_
_entity_poly.entity_id
_entity_poly.type
_entity_poly.pdbx_seq_one_letter_code
_entity_poly.pdbx_strand_id
1 'polypeptide(L)'
;MEEANAILATLPPIESQYPTSTSDEKANAHNTSILAIRGLRTTATGFELFRLANMALCNNEIATTLHHYSSSHEPEHSNDSNSLGKPGEDKIEDSDEDFVIIKEITVITFEPFYFFFYGSLQIREVLQRICKIPDGESEDKKNGPIILHERAVIHGWKVKLWGPFPALVPAAVDDTEGVQGMAWFCEKPEHVARLCAYETDAYRMAYCDILLPSTGDVVEVLENARTFVSTLGDDELEDGEFNIAECKRNMIYSW
;
A
#
# COMPACT_ATOMS: atom_id res chain seq x y z
N MET A 1 -28.97 -14.87 -9.48
CA MET A 1 -28.95 -13.67 -8.62
C MET A 1 -27.57 -13.68 -8.03
N GLU A 2 -26.69 -12.95 -8.69
CA GLU A 2 -25.26 -12.94 -8.42
C GLU A 2 -25.06 -12.09 -7.16
N GLU A 3 -24.60 -12.70 -6.06
CA GLU A 3 -24.26 -11.96 -4.85
C GLU A 3 -23.17 -10.95 -5.22
N ALA A 4 -23.52 -9.66 -5.15
CA ALA A 4 -22.51 -8.62 -5.09
C ALA A 4 -21.65 -8.92 -3.86
N ASN A 5 -20.44 -9.41 -4.09
CA ASN A 5 -19.40 -9.57 -3.09
C ASN A 5 -19.01 -8.16 -2.61
N ALA A 6 -19.84 -7.55 -1.77
CA ALA A 6 -19.38 -6.51 -0.88
C ALA A 6 -18.30 -7.19 -0.03
N ILE A 7 -17.04 -6.83 -0.23
CA ILE A 7 -15.95 -7.42 0.55
C ILE A 7 -16.14 -6.85 1.96
N LEU A 8 -16.88 -7.60 2.79
CA LEU A 8 -16.94 -7.40 4.22
C LEU A 8 -15.51 -7.25 4.72
N ALA A 9 -15.25 -6.17 5.46
CA ALA A 9 -14.06 -5.84 6.20
C ALA A 9 -13.22 -7.06 6.65
N THR A 10 -12.36 -7.58 5.77
CA THR A 10 -11.47 -8.68 6.14
C THR A 10 -10.16 -8.09 6.64
N LEU A 11 -9.78 -8.60 7.80
CA LEU A 11 -8.60 -8.19 8.52
C LEU A 11 -7.46 -9.10 8.06
N PRO A 12 -6.39 -8.56 7.45
CA PRO A 12 -5.23 -9.39 7.12
C PRO A 12 -4.61 -9.93 8.42
N PRO A 13 -3.88 -11.04 8.35
CA PRO A 13 -3.13 -11.54 9.50
C PRO A 13 -2.10 -10.53 10.03
N ILE A 14 -1.88 -10.57 11.35
CA ILE A 14 -0.96 -9.66 12.07
C ILE A 14 0.47 -10.20 12.20
N GLU A 15 0.69 -11.49 11.91
CA GLU A 15 1.99 -12.15 11.99
C GLU A 15 2.22 -13.00 10.76
N SER A 16 3.46 -13.06 10.26
CA SER A 16 3.86 -13.97 9.18
C SER A 16 4.01 -15.41 9.68
N GLN A 17 3.72 -16.39 8.83
CA GLN A 17 3.86 -17.81 9.16
C GLN A 17 5.16 -18.39 8.61
N TYR A 18 5.95 -19.01 9.49
CA TYR A 18 7.15 -19.72 9.08
C TYR A 18 6.77 -20.99 8.31
N PRO A 19 7.31 -21.22 7.10
CA PRO A 19 7.00 -22.41 6.31
C PRO A 19 7.70 -23.64 6.91
N THR A 20 6.95 -24.73 7.11
CA THR A 20 7.49 -26.00 7.62
C THR A 20 8.12 -26.86 6.53
N SER A 21 7.85 -26.54 5.26
CA SER A 21 8.44 -27.15 4.07
C SER A 21 8.35 -26.20 2.87
N THR A 22 9.02 -26.52 1.77
CA THR A 22 9.00 -25.69 0.54
C THR A 22 7.61 -25.58 -0.09
N SER A 23 6.73 -26.57 0.12
CA SER A 23 5.36 -26.62 -0.41
C SER A 23 4.30 -26.33 0.67
N ASP A 24 4.64 -25.56 1.71
CA ASP A 24 3.70 -25.20 2.77
C ASP A 24 2.65 -24.19 2.25
N GLU A 25 1.66 -24.71 1.52
CA GLU A 25 0.62 -23.93 0.83
C GLU A 25 -0.15 -23.02 1.79
N LYS A 26 -0.38 -23.48 3.03
CA LYS A 26 -1.09 -22.70 4.05
C LYS A 26 -0.26 -21.50 4.50
N ALA A 27 1.02 -21.72 4.84
CA ALA A 27 1.91 -20.62 5.20
C ALA A 27 2.11 -19.66 4.03
N ASN A 28 2.22 -20.16 2.80
CA ASN A 28 2.34 -19.33 1.60
C ASN A 28 1.09 -18.49 1.36
N ALA A 29 -0.11 -19.07 1.42
CA ALA A 29 -1.36 -18.33 1.27
C ALA A 29 -1.50 -17.23 2.34
N HIS A 30 -1.15 -17.57 3.58
CA HIS A 30 -1.14 -16.63 4.70
C HIS A 30 -0.18 -15.46 4.47
N ASN A 31 1.08 -15.73 4.15
CA ASN A 31 2.09 -14.70 3.90
C ASN A 31 1.77 -13.88 2.64
N THR A 32 1.17 -14.49 1.62
CA THR A 32 0.70 -13.78 0.42
C THR A 32 -0.39 -12.77 0.77
N SER A 33 -1.31 -13.10 1.67
CA SER A 33 -2.36 -12.15 2.09
C SER A 33 -1.80 -10.89 2.80
N ILE A 34 -0.71 -11.04 3.55
CA ILE A 34 -0.01 -9.93 4.22
C ILE A 34 0.62 -8.97 3.20
N LEU A 35 1.12 -9.50 2.08
CA LEU A 35 1.64 -8.70 0.97
C LEU A 35 0.51 -8.07 0.16
N ALA A 36 -0.55 -8.82 -0.14
CA ALA A 36 -1.66 -8.39 -0.97
C ALA A 36 -2.41 -7.18 -0.39
N ILE A 37 -2.60 -7.11 0.93
CA ILE A 37 -3.25 -5.93 1.56
C ILE A 37 -2.44 -4.64 1.30
N ARG A 38 -1.11 -4.75 1.19
CA ARG A 38 -0.18 -3.65 0.87
C ARG A 38 0.00 -3.43 -0.64
N GLY A 39 -0.78 -4.12 -1.48
CA GLY A 39 -0.68 -4.04 -2.94
C GLY A 39 0.53 -4.76 -3.51
N LEU A 40 1.24 -5.58 -2.73
CA LEU A 40 2.42 -6.31 -3.19
C LEU A 40 2.03 -7.70 -3.70
N ARG A 41 2.52 -8.05 -4.89
CA ARG A 41 2.44 -9.40 -5.48
C ARG A 41 3.85 -9.93 -5.70
N THR A 42 4.04 -11.24 -5.54
CA THR A 42 5.37 -11.84 -5.72
C THR A 42 5.32 -13.27 -6.24
N THR A 43 6.39 -13.69 -6.90
CA THR A 43 6.66 -15.10 -7.24
C THR A 43 7.38 -15.86 -6.12
N ALA A 44 7.78 -15.18 -5.03
CA ALA A 44 8.44 -15.83 -3.90
C ALA A 44 7.55 -16.91 -3.27
N THR A 45 8.17 -17.99 -2.80
CA THR A 45 7.52 -19.05 -2.02
C THR A 45 8.38 -19.41 -0.81
N GLY A 46 7.79 -20.14 0.14
CA GLY A 46 8.52 -20.67 1.29
C GLY A 46 9.20 -19.56 2.10
N PHE A 47 10.49 -19.75 2.40
CA PHE A 47 11.20 -18.89 3.35
C PHE A 47 11.34 -17.45 2.85
N GLU A 48 11.50 -17.24 1.54
CA GLU A 48 11.61 -15.88 1.01
C GLU A 48 10.29 -15.13 1.08
N LEU A 49 9.16 -15.81 0.80
CA LEU A 49 7.83 -15.22 0.96
C LEU A 49 7.54 -14.84 2.42
N PHE A 50 7.94 -15.70 3.37
CA PHE A 50 7.88 -15.39 4.80
C PHE A 50 8.68 -14.13 5.15
N ARG A 51 9.92 -14.00 4.65
CA ARG A 51 10.75 -12.81 4.89
C ARG A 51 10.11 -11.54 4.34
N LEU A 52 9.56 -11.59 3.14
CA LEU A 52 8.85 -10.46 2.54
C LEU A 52 7.63 -10.07 3.36
N ALA A 53 6.82 -11.03 3.80
CA ALA A 53 5.66 -10.77 4.65
C ALA A 53 6.06 -10.13 5.98
N ASN A 54 7.14 -10.62 6.62
CA ASN A 54 7.66 -10.04 7.85
C ASN A 54 8.19 -8.60 7.64
N MET A 55 8.94 -8.36 6.56
CA MET A 55 9.39 -7.01 6.20
C MET A 55 8.22 -6.05 6.02
N ALA A 56 7.14 -6.52 5.38
CA ALA A 56 5.95 -5.73 5.15
C ALA A 56 5.24 -5.38 6.46
N LEU A 57 5.15 -6.32 7.41
CA LEU A 57 4.61 -6.07 8.76
C LEU A 57 5.43 -5.05 9.54
N CYS A 58 6.76 -5.06 9.41
CA CYS A 58 7.63 -4.06 10.01
C CYS A 58 7.63 -2.70 9.28
N ASN A 59 6.71 -2.47 8.33
CA ASN A 59 6.58 -1.24 7.56
C ASN A 59 7.85 -0.83 6.80
N ASN A 60 8.67 -1.82 6.41
CA ASN A 60 9.84 -1.58 5.56
C ASN A 60 9.40 -1.31 4.12
N GLU A 61 10.09 -0.38 3.44
CA GLU A 61 9.96 -0.23 1.99
C GLU A 61 10.50 -1.51 1.32
N ILE A 62 9.66 -2.17 0.52
CA ILE A 62 10.02 -3.35 -0.27
C ILE A 62 10.19 -2.90 -1.72
N ALA A 63 11.40 -3.09 -2.25
CA ALA A 63 11.70 -2.74 -3.63
C ALA A 63 10.85 -3.58 -4.60
N THR A 64 10.18 -2.90 -5.53
CA THR A 64 9.35 -3.54 -6.57
C THR A 64 10.02 -3.41 -7.92
N THR A 65 9.92 -4.46 -8.74
CA THR A 65 10.35 -4.44 -10.13
C THR A 65 9.46 -3.48 -10.91
N LEU A 66 10.05 -2.46 -11.53
CA LEU A 66 9.32 -1.48 -12.34
C LEU A 66 8.76 -2.19 -13.57
N HIS A 67 7.44 -2.11 -13.81
CA HIS A 67 6.87 -2.52 -15.08
C HIS A 67 7.40 -1.59 -16.19
N HIS A 68 8.41 -2.03 -16.92
CA HIS A 68 8.76 -1.43 -18.21
C HIS A 68 7.62 -1.72 -19.20
N TYR A 69 6.67 -0.79 -19.34
CA TYR A 69 5.78 -0.77 -20.49
C TYR A 69 6.39 0.12 -21.58
N SER A 70 6.80 -0.55 -22.67
CA SER A 70 7.24 -0.05 -23.98
C SER A 70 8.30 1.04 -24.06
N SER A 71 9.52 0.54 -24.17
CA SER A 71 10.57 1.01 -25.09
C SER A 71 10.03 1.62 -26.40
N SER A 72 10.35 2.88 -26.61
CA SER A 72 10.76 3.35 -27.93
C SER A 72 11.95 4.27 -27.72
N HIS A 73 13.16 3.80 -28.03
CA HIS A 73 14.18 4.54 -28.78
C HIS A 73 15.31 3.58 -29.16
N GLU A 74 15.60 3.59 -30.46
CA GLU A 74 16.58 2.80 -31.18
C GLU A 74 18.04 3.09 -30.77
N PRO A 75 19.00 2.21 -31.15
CA PRO A 75 20.37 2.27 -30.67
C PRO A 75 21.19 3.31 -31.45
N GLU A 76 21.92 4.16 -30.73
CA GLU A 76 22.96 4.97 -31.34
C GLU A 76 24.25 4.17 -31.49
N HIS A 77 24.58 3.88 -32.75
CA HIS A 77 25.93 3.56 -33.20
C HIS A 77 26.84 4.78 -33.02
N SER A 78 28.00 4.59 -32.40
CA SER A 78 29.21 5.32 -32.82
C SER A 78 30.44 4.42 -32.71
N ASN A 79 31.13 4.33 -33.84
CA ASN A 79 32.45 3.76 -33.99
C ASN A 79 33.47 4.66 -33.30
N ASP A 80 34.49 4.09 -32.64
CA ASP A 80 35.83 4.65 -32.80
C ASP A 80 36.93 3.60 -32.60
N SER A 81 37.96 3.77 -33.41
CA SER A 81 38.98 2.81 -33.80
C SER A 81 40.28 2.86 -32.98
N ASN A 82 41.05 1.77 -33.09
CA ASN A 82 42.52 1.61 -32.94
C ASN A 82 43.13 1.42 -31.54
N SER A 83 43.74 0.25 -31.28
CA SER A 83 45.14 0.02 -31.68
C SER A 83 45.62 -1.43 -31.43
N LEU A 84 46.57 -1.84 -32.25
CA LEU A 84 47.20 -3.16 -32.42
C LEU A 84 48.37 -3.36 -31.44
N GLY A 85 48.55 -4.57 -30.86
CA GLY A 85 49.65 -4.76 -29.89
C GLY A 85 50.10 -6.16 -29.39
N LYS A 86 49.81 -7.28 -30.07
CA LYS A 86 50.56 -8.58 -30.05
C LYS A 86 50.74 -9.43 -28.74
N PRO A 87 51.11 -10.74 -28.86
CA PRO A 87 50.59 -11.84 -28.02
C PRO A 87 51.62 -12.58 -27.14
N GLY A 88 51.11 -13.41 -26.21
CA GLY A 88 51.79 -14.52 -25.51
C GLY A 88 50.80 -15.17 -24.53
N GLU A 89 50.14 -16.27 -24.92
CA GLU A 89 50.42 -17.65 -24.45
C GLU A 89 50.45 -17.80 -22.92
N ASP A 90 49.34 -18.27 -22.35
CA ASP A 90 49.31 -19.60 -21.72
C ASP A 90 47.88 -20.13 -21.57
N LYS A 91 47.73 -21.42 -21.90
CA LYS A 91 46.50 -22.21 -21.88
C LYS A 91 46.21 -22.72 -20.47
N ILE A 92 44.95 -22.66 -20.03
CA ILE A 92 44.33 -23.75 -19.26
C ILE A 92 42.92 -23.97 -19.83
N GLU A 93 42.64 -25.25 -20.07
CA GLU A 93 41.48 -25.84 -20.73
C GLU A 93 40.21 -25.77 -19.87
N ASP A 94 39.12 -25.36 -20.53
CA ASP A 94 37.84 -26.06 -20.70
C ASP A 94 36.94 -26.43 -19.50
N SER A 95 35.64 -26.22 -19.78
CA SER A 95 34.43 -26.71 -19.12
C SER A 95 34.17 -26.33 -17.66
N ASP A 96 33.34 -25.31 -17.48
CA ASP A 96 32.05 -25.42 -16.76
C ASP A 96 31.12 -24.32 -17.29
N GLU A 97 30.52 -24.58 -18.46
CA GLU A 97 29.19 -24.04 -18.75
C GLU A 97 28.24 -24.49 -17.63
N ASP A 98 27.23 -23.68 -17.33
CA ASP A 98 26.12 -23.97 -16.40
C ASP A 98 26.32 -23.73 -14.89
N PHE A 99 26.93 -22.60 -14.53
CA PHE A 99 26.65 -21.99 -13.22
C PHE A 99 26.05 -20.57 -13.34
N VAL A 100 25.16 -20.39 -14.31
CA VAL A 100 24.04 -19.48 -14.08
C VAL A 100 23.16 -20.19 -13.06
N ILE A 101 23.49 -20.03 -11.77
CA ILE A 101 22.48 -20.19 -10.73
C ILE A 101 21.39 -19.20 -11.13
N ILE A 102 20.34 -19.70 -11.78
CA ILE A 102 19.04 -19.07 -11.78
C ILE A 102 18.64 -19.10 -10.30
N LYS A 103 19.17 -18.17 -9.50
CA LYS A 103 18.47 -17.69 -8.33
C LYS A 103 17.23 -17.11 -8.96
N GLU A 104 16.16 -17.90 -8.88
CA GLU A 104 14.81 -17.53 -9.25
C GLU A 104 14.64 -16.06 -8.88
N ILE A 105 14.64 -15.18 -9.88
CA ILE A 105 14.59 -13.74 -9.65
C ILE A 105 13.22 -13.54 -9.02
N THR A 106 13.20 -13.28 -7.73
CA THR A 106 11.97 -12.97 -7.01
C THR A 106 11.43 -11.69 -7.60
N VAL A 107 10.33 -11.79 -8.34
CA VAL A 107 9.64 -10.63 -8.89
C VAL A 107 8.71 -10.11 -7.80
N ILE A 108 8.72 -8.80 -7.56
CA ILE A 108 7.80 -8.14 -6.65
C ILE A 108 7.18 -6.99 -7.42
N THR A 109 5.86 -7.00 -7.61
CA THR A 109 5.15 -5.91 -8.27
C THR A 109 4.22 -5.22 -7.29
N PHE A 110 3.97 -3.94 -7.55
CA PHE A 110 2.98 -3.15 -6.83
C PHE A 110 1.76 -2.92 -7.71
N GLU A 111 0.59 -3.21 -7.16
CA GLU A 111 -0.70 -2.89 -7.74
C GLU A 111 -1.27 -1.66 -7.01
N PRO A 112 -1.39 -0.50 -7.68
CA PRO A 112 -2.01 0.69 -7.12
C PRO A 112 -3.44 0.45 -6.64
N PHE A 113 -3.84 1.18 -5.60
CA PHE A 113 -5.20 1.07 -5.05
C PHE A 113 -5.64 2.36 -4.36
N TYR A 114 -6.94 2.44 -4.09
CA TYR A 114 -7.51 3.54 -3.32
C TYR A 114 -7.40 3.31 -1.81
N PHE A 115 -7.00 4.35 -1.10
CA PHE A 115 -7.21 4.46 0.34
C PHE A 115 -8.49 5.24 0.65
N PHE A 116 -9.18 4.85 1.72
CA PHE A 116 -10.18 5.65 2.42
C PHE A 116 -9.58 6.25 3.69
N PHE A 117 -9.68 7.56 3.83
CA PHE A 117 -9.22 8.30 5.00
C PHE A 117 -10.37 8.99 5.73
N TYR A 118 -10.39 8.86 7.06
CA TYR A 118 -11.42 9.40 7.96
C TYR A 118 -10.81 10.22 9.12
N GLY A 119 -9.49 10.38 9.14
CA GLY A 119 -8.74 11.11 10.17
C GLY A 119 -7.83 12.18 9.60
N SER A 120 -6.66 12.37 10.22
CA SER A 120 -5.66 13.37 9.81
C SER A 120 -5.15 13.19 8.39
N LEU A 121 -5.19 11.96 7.84
CA LEU A 121 -4.81 11.69 6.45
C LEU A 121 -5.78 12.29 5.41
N GLN A 122 -6.92 12.84 5.83
CA GLN A 122 -7.75 13.70 4.96
C GLN A 122 -7.11 15.08 4.73
N ILE A 123 -6.10 15.44 5.52
CA ILE A 123 -5.40 16.73 5.41
C ILE A 123 -4.27 16.55 4.41
N ARG A 124 -4.37 17.22 3.26
CA ARG A 124 -3.37 17.16 2.18
C ARG A 124 -1.96 17.44 2.69
N GLU A 125 -1.79 18.46 3.53
CA GLU A 125 -0.48 18.86 4.05
C GLU A 125 0.18 17.75 4.91
N VAL A 126 -0.64 16.97 5.62
CA VAL A 126 -0.19 15.80 6.39
C VAL A 126 0.26 14.69 5.44
N LEU A 127 -0.55 14.36 4.43
CA LEU A 127 -0.19 13.36 3.41
C LEU A 127 1.10 13.72 2.67
N GLN A 128 1.26 14.98 2.25
CA GLN A 128 2.47 15.44 1.55
C GLN A 128 3.71 15.22 2.41
N ARG A 129 3.63 15.57 3.69
CA ARG A 129 4.74 15.41 4.64
C ARG A 129 5.09 13.94 4.87
N ILE A 130 4.09 13.10 5.14
CA ILE A 130 4.30 11.66 5.41
C ILE A 130 4.84 10.95 4.17
N CYS A 131 4.18 11.15 3.03
CA CYS A 131 4.55 10.48 1.78
C CYS A 131 5.77 11.14 1.10
N LYS A 132 6.27 12.27 1.62
CA LYS A 132 7.34 13.08 1.01
C LYS A 132 7.01 13.48 -0.43
N ILE A 133 5.74 13.80 -0.67
CA ILE A 133 5.27 14.30 -1.96
C ILE A 133 5.57 15.80 -1.97
N PRO A 134 6.37 16.32 -2.91
CA PRO A 134 6.68 17.74 -2.98
C PRO A 134 5.42 18.59 -3.06
N ASP A 135 5.46 19.78 -2.46
CA ASP A 135 4.47 20.81 -2.76
C ASP A 135 4.62 21.16 -4.25
N GLY A 136 3.59 20.89 -5.05
CA GLY A 136 3.60 21.31 -6.44
C GLY A 136 3.73 22.83 -6.51
N GLU A 137 4.46 23.36 -7.49
CA GLU A 137 4.63 24.81 -7.72
C GLU A 137 3.33 25.55 -8.09
N SER A 138 2.19 24.86 -8.08
CA SER A 138 0.89 25.41 -8.42
C SER A 138 0.35 26.28 -7.28
N GLU A 139 0.13 27.56 -7.56
CA GLU A 139 -0.58 28.48 -6.66
C GLU A 139 -2.01 28.01 -6.34
N ASP A 140 -2.57 27.16 -7.21
CA ASP A 140 -3.84 26.49 -6.98
C ASP A 140 -3.64 25.27 -6.06
N LYS A 141 -3.71 25.52 -4.74
CA LYS A 141 -3.74 24.45 -3.70
C LYS A 141 -4.78 23.36 -3.98
N LYS A 142 -5.79 23.61 -4.82
CA LYS A 142 -6.81 22.63 -5.21
C LYS A 142 -6.32 21.61 -6.25
N ASN A 143 -5.34 21.96 -7.07
CA ASN A 143 -4.79 21.15 -8.17
C ASN A 143 -3.35 20.67 -7.88
N GLY A 144 -3.01 20.49 -6.60
CA GLY A 144 -1.73 19.94 -6.19
C GLY A 144 -1.55 18.46 -6.57
N PRO A 145 -0.36 17.88 -6.38
CA PRO A 145 -0.06 16.50 -6.77
C PRO A 145 -0.87 15.43 -6.01
N ILE A 146 -1.60 15.83 -4.96
CA ILE A 146 -2.51 14.96 -4.21
C ILE A 146 -3.96 15.33 -4.52
N ILE A 147 -4.66 14.41 -5.19
CA ILE A 147 -6.09 14.49 -5.47
C ILE A 147 -6.83 13.64 -4.43
N LEU A 148 -7.58 14.31 -3.54
CA LEU A 148 -8.48 13.68 -2.58
C LEU A 148 -9.90 13.79 -3.11
N HIS A 149 -10.58 12.65 -3.29
CA HIS A 149 -11.98 12.61 -3.67
C HIS A 149 -12.84 12.78 -2.41
N GLU A 150 -13.51 13.93 -2.32
CA GLU A 150 -14.38 14.28 -1.19
C GLU A 150 -15.66 13.44 -1.17
N ARG A 151 -16.30 13.37 0.01
CA ARG A 151 -17.60 12.70 0.23
C ARG A 151 -17.57 11.20 -0.07
N ALA A 152 -16.40 10.59 0.08
CA ALA A 152 -16.30 9.14 0.08
C ALA A 152 -17.02 8.55 1.28
N VAL A 153 -17.64 7.38 1.12
CA VAL A 153 -18.33 6.66 2.19
C VAL A 153 -17.88 5.21 2.22
N ILE A 154 -17.72 4.65 3.42
CA ILE A 154 -17.59 3.20 3.63
C ILE A 154 -18.65 2.72 4.63
N HIS A 155 -19.08 1.46 4.52
CA HIS A 155 -20.05 0.84 5.42
C HIS A 155 -19.44 -0.31 6.23
N GLY A 156 -20.15 -0.75 7.27
CA GLY A 156 -19.70 -1.84 8.17
C GLY A 156 -18.72 -1.40 9.25
N TRP A 157 -18.49 -0.10 9.38
CA TRP A 157 -17.58 0.51 10.34
C TRP A 157 -18.26 1.66 11.06
N LYS A 158 -17.83 1.92 12.30
CA LYS A 158 -18.18 3.12 13.05
C LYS A 158 -16.92 3.78 13.61
N VAL A 159 -17.01 5.07 13.89
CA VAL A 159 -15.92 5.85 14.49
C VAL A 159 -16.06 5.84 16.01
N LYS A 160 -14.98 5.50 16.71
CA LYS A 160 -14.73 5.84 18.12
C LYS A 160 -13.53 6.78 18.21
N LEU A 161 -13.18 7.24 19.41
CA LEU A 161 -12.04 8.12 19.65
C LEU A 161 -11.01 7.45 20.57
N TRP A 162 -9.74 7.54 20.17
CA TRP A 162 -8.58 7.29 21.02
C TRP A 162 -7.94 8.64 21.37
N GLY A 163 -8.37 9.23 22.49
CA GLY A 163 -8.06 10.63 22.79
C GLY A 163 -8.54 11.55 21.64
N PRO A 164 -7.66 12.34 20.99
CA PRO A 164 -8.05 13.20 19.89
C PRO A 164 -8.11 12.50 18.52
N PHE A 165 -7.75 11.21 18.44
CA PHE A 165 -7.59 10.49 17.17
C PHE A 165 -8.80 9.62 16.88
N PRO A 166 -9.36 9.65 15.64
CA PRO A 166 -10.47 8.78 15.29
C PRO A 166 -10.00 7.35 15.11
N ALA A 167 -10.85 6.40 15.46
CA ALA A 167 -10.58 4.96 15.42
C ALA A 167 -11.76 4.23 14.76
N LEU A 168 -11.53 3.64 13.58
CA LEU A 168 -12.54 2.75 12.99
C LEU A 168 -12.58 1.42 13.72
N VAL A 169 -13.78 1.03 14.13
CA VAL A 169 -14.10 -0.29 14.69
C VAL A 169 -15.31 -0.89 13.96
N PRO A 170 -15.49 -2.22 13.95
CA PRO A 170 -16.64 -2.83 13.31
C PRO A 170 -17.96 -2.25 13.83
N ALA A 171 -18.86 -1.91 12.92
CA ALA A 171 -20.20 -1.48 13.27
C ALA A 171 -21.06 -2.68 13.72
N ALA A 172 -22.15 -2.40 14.44
CA ALA A 172 -23.16 -3.41 14.72
C ALA A 172 -23.88 -3.80 13.41
N VAL A 173 -24.47 -5.00 13.35
CA VAL A 173 -25.10 -5.53 12.11
C VAL A 173 -26.28 -4.67 11.65
N ASP A 174 -26.96 -4.00 12.58
CA ASP A 174 -28.08 -3.10 12.34
C ASP A 174 -27.67 -1.65 12.07
N ASP A 175 -26.38 -1.33 12.26
CA ASP A 175 -25.82 -0.03 11.97
C ASP A 175 -25.49 0.06 10.47
N THR A 176 -26.40 0.71 9.75
CA THR A 176 -26.27 0.94 8.31
C THR A 176 -25.68 2.31 8.00
N GLU A 177 -25.32 3.09 9.02
CA GLU A 177 -24.70 4.40 8.83
C GLU A 177 -23.31 4.24 8.19
N GLY A 178 -23.02 5.09 7.21
CA GLY A 178 -21.74 5.08 6.51
C GLY A 178 -20.77 6.06 7.15
N VAL A 179 -19.50 5.69 7.26
CA VAL A 179 -18.46 6.63 7.68
C VAL A 179 -18.08 7.49 6.48
N GLN A 180 -18.18 8.81 6.66
CA GLN A 180 -17.75 9.79 5.65
C GLN A 180 -16.25 10.08 5.74
N GLY A 181 -15.63 10.27 4.59
CA GLY A 181 -14.21 10.58 4.49
C GLY A 181 -13.79 11.03 3.10
N MET A 182 -12.54 10.75 2.77
CA MET A 182 -11.94 11.05 1.47
C MET A 182 -11.25 9.82 0.88
N ALA A 183 -11.30 9.69 -0.45
CA ALA A 183 -10.55 8.65 -1.15
C ALA A 183 -9.28 9.21 -1.79
N TRP A 184 -8.20 8.44 -1.78
CA TRP A 184 -6.93 8.80 -2.42
C TRP A 184 -6.35 7.62 -3.19
N PHE A 185 -5.98 7.84 -4.45
CA PHE A 185 -5.32 6.82 -5.26
C PHE A 185 -3.81 6.78 -4.96
N CYS A 186 -3.34 5.66 -4.43
CA CYS A 186 -1.93 5.46 -4.08
C CYS A 186 -1.21 4.67 -5.17
N GLU A 187 -0.34 5.34 -5.91
CA GLU A 187 0.38 4.77 -7.06
C GLU A 187 1.74 4.14 -6.69
N LYS A 188 2.23 4.39 -5.48
CA LYS A 188 3.61 4.04 -5.09
C LYS A 188 3.66 3.19 -3.82
N PRO A 189 4.42 2.08 -3.80
CA PRO A 189 4.52 1.21 -2.62
C PRO A 189 5.22 1.93 -1.46
N GLU A 190 6.14 2.87 -1.72
CA GLU A 190 6.84 3.59 -0.64
C GLU A 190 5.88 4.48 0.16
N HIS A 191 4.80 4.96 -0.46
CA HIS A 191 3.77 5.71 0.26
C HIS A 191 3.02 4.81 1.25
N VAL A 192 2.71 3.57 0.87
CA VAL A 192 2.04 2.60 1.75
C VAL A 192 2.87 2.35 3.01
N ALA A 193 4.17 2.07 2.86
CA ALA A 193 5.07 1.83 4.00
C ALA A 193 5.12 3.03 4.96
N ARG A 194 5.20 4.26 4.42
CA ARG A 194 5.22 5.50 5.21
C ARG A 194 3.91 5.77 5.93
N LEU A 195 2.78 5.51 5.28
CA LEU A 195 1.47 5.64 5.92
C LEU A 195 1.31 4.64 7.07
N CYS A 196 1.68 3.38 6.87
CA CYS A 196 1.65 2.39 7.95
C CYS A 196 2.58 2.77 9.12
N ALA A 197 3.77 3.32 8.83
CA ALA A 197 4.67 3.80 9.87
C ALA A 197 4.09 5.01 10.65
N TYR A 198 3.36 5.91 9.97
CA TYR A 198 2.69 7.05 10.61
C TYR A 198 1.55 6.61 11.53
N GLU A 199 0.76 5.64 11.09
CA GLU A 199 -0.38 5.10 11.84
C GLU A 199 0.06 4.25 13.05
N THR A 200 1.32 3.80 13.08
CA THR A 200 1.91 2.99 14.17
C THR A 200 1.18 1.65 14.38
N ASP A 201 1.46 0.96 15.49
CA ASP A 201 0.77 -0.29 15.84
C ASP A 201 -0.66 -0.07 16.34
N ALA A 202 -1.08 1.18 16.58
CA ALA A 202 -2.43 1.54 17.01
C ALA A 202 -3.49 1.33 15.91
N TYR A 203 -3.06 1.27 14.65
CA TYR A 203 -3.92 1.00 13.52
C TYR A 203 -3.28 0.02 12.55
N ARG A 204 -4.13 -0.65 11.77
CA ARG A 204 -3.68 -1.56 10.71
C ARG A 204 -4.55 -1.44 9.48
N MET A 205 -4.02 -1.86 8.34
CA MET A 205 -4.78 -1.86 7.10
C MET A 205 -5.87 -2.93 7.11
N ALA A 206 -7.02 -2.60 6.53
CA ALA A 206 -8.11 -3.52 6.24
C ALA A 206 -8.68 -3.24 4.84
N TYR A 207 -9.29 -4.24 4.22
CA TYR A 207 -10.04 -4.04 2.98
C TYR A 207 -11.36 -3.32 3.25
N CYS A 208 -11.78 -2.47 2.31
CA CYS A 208 -13.09 -1.84 2.28
C CYS A 208 -13.49 -1.55 0.83
N ASP A 209 -14.78 -1.35 0.60
CA ASP A 209 -15.30 -0.79 -0.65
C ASP A 209 -15.67 0.67 -0.41
N ILE A 210 -15.21 1.57 -1.29
CA ILE A 210 -15.48 3.02 -1.16
C ILE A 210 -16.58 3.41 -2.12
N LEU A 211 -17.63 4.03 -1.58
CA LEU A 211 -18.71 4.62 -2.35
C LEU A 211 -18.36 6.09 -2.63
N LEU A 212 -18.25 6.45 -3.91
CA LEU A 212 -18.05 7.82 -4.36
C LEU A 212 -19.33 8.35 -5.02
N PRO A 213 -19.77 9.57 -4.69
CA PRO A 213 -20.87 10.21 -5.39
C PRO A 213 -20.45 10.55 -6.83
N SER A 214 -21.18 10.03 -7.82
CA SER A 214 -21.00 10.40 -9.22
C SER A 214 -22.00 11.49 -9.63
N THR A 215 -21.93 11.90 -10.90
CA THR A 215 -22.87 12.91 -11.43
C THR A 215 -24.25 12.26 -11.60
N GLY A 216 -25.25 12.74 -10.87
CA GLY A 216 -26.60 12.15 -10.82
C GLY A 216 -26.81 11.23 -9.61
N ASP A 217 -27.75 10.27 -9.71
CA ASP A 217 -28.05 9.29 -8.64
C ASP A 217 -27.18 8.02 -8.73
N VAL A 218 -26.11 8.03 -9.53
CA VAL A 218 -25.20 6.90 -9.71
C VAL A 218 -24.07 6.98 -8.69
N VAL A 219 -23.82 5.87 -7.98
CA VAL A 219 -22.70 5.71 -7.05
C VAL A 219 -21.62 4.88 -7.72
N GLU A 220 -20.40 5.40 -7.74
CA GLU A 220 -19.22 4.64 -8.14
C GLU A 220 -18.71 3.85 -6.93
N VAL A 221 -18.40 2.57 -7.12
CA VAL A 221 -17.84 1.71 -6.07
C VAL A 221 -16.39 1.41 -6.42
N LEU A 222 -15.47 1.85 -5.58
CA LEU A 222 -14.06 1.51 -5.66
C LEU A 222 -13.81 0.26 -4.81
N GLU A 223 -13.89 -0.89 -5.47
CA GLU A 223 -13.68 -2.20 -4.85
C GLU A 223 -12.22 -2.43 -4.45
N ASN A 224 -12.01 -3.33 -3.48
CA ASN A 224 -10.69 -3.71 -2.99
C ASN A 224 -9.86 -2.50 -2.50
N ALA A 225 -10.50 -1.44 -2.04
CA ALA A 225 -9.80 -0.32 -1.42
C ALA A 225 -9.30 -0.69 -0.03
N ARG A 226 -8.47 0.19 0.56
CA ARG A 226 -7.85 -0.01 1.87
C ARG A 226 -8.21 1.12 2.82
N THR A 227 -8.35 0.82 4.09
CA THR A 227 -8.43 1.84 5.15
C THR A 227 -7.61 1.40 6.37
N PHE A 228 -7.44 2.30 7.33
CA PHE A 228 -6.80 2.01 8.61
C PHE A 228 -7.88 1.75 9.66
N VAL A 229 -7.75 0.69 10.44
CA VAL A 229 -8.72 0.31 11.48
C VAL A 229 -7.99 0.12 12.80
N SER A 230 -8.67 0.38 13.91
CA SER A 230 -8.06 0.30 15.24
C SER A 230 -7.61 -1.11 15.56
N THR A 231 -6.48 -1.22 16.26
CA THR A 231 -6.02 -2.44 16.92
C THR A 231 -6.31 -2.44 18.43
N LEU A 232 -6.75 -1.29 18.96
CA LEU A 232 -6.95 -1.06 20.38
C LEU A 232 -8.21 -1.77 20.91
N GLY A 233 -8.18 -2.06 22.20
CA GLY A 233 -9.35 -2.59 22.92
C GLY A 233 -10.48 -1.58 23.02
N ASP A 234 -11.72 -2.06 23.15
CA ASP A 234 -12.89 -1.18 23.30
C ASP A 234 -12.82 -0.32 24.57
N ASP A 235 -12.06 -0.76 25.58
CA ASP A 235 -11.77 -0.07 26.84
C ASP A 235 -10.79 1.09 26.71
N GLU A 236 -10.06 1.17 25.59
CA GLU A 236 -9.16 2.28 25.25
C GLU A 236 -9.84 3.33 24.37
N LEU A 237 -11.09 3.08 23.96
CA LEU A 237 -11.83 3.86 22.98
C LEU A 237 -13.12 4.44 23.57
N GLU A 238 -13.31 5.73 23.36
CA GLU A 238 -14.50 6.46 23.81
C GLU A 238 -15.46 6.70 22.64
N ASP A 239 -16.76 6.73 22.92
CA ASP A 239 -17.74 7.18 21.94
C ASP A 239 -17.58 8.69 21.72
N GLY A 240 -17.62 9.12 20.46
CA GLY A 240 -17.49 10.54 20.12
C GLY A 240 -17.41 10.78 18.63
N GLU A 241 -17.35 12.06 18.26
CA GLU A 241 -17.26 12.50 16.88
C GLU A 241 -15.91 13.17 16.61
N PHE A 242 -15.32 12.83 15.46
CA PHE A 242 -14.06 13.43 15.05
C PHE A 242 -14.27 14.70 14.24
N ASN A 243 -13.61 15.78 14.65
CA ASN A 243 -13.67 17.06 13.95
C ASN A 243 -12.40 17.32 13.15
N ILE A 244 -12.48 17.14 11.82
CA ILE A 244 -11.35 17.36 10.91
C ILE A 244 -10.84 18.81 10.92
N ALA A 245 -11.72 19.80 11.11
CA ALA A 245 -11.33 21.21 11.13
C ALA A 245 -10.52 21.56 12.38
N GLU A 246 -10.87 20.96 13.52
CA GLU A 246 -10.10 21.08 14.75
C GLU A 246 -8.76 20.34 14.65
N CYS A 247 -8.76 19.11 14.14
CA CYS A 247 -7.54 18.36 13.86
C CYS A 247 -6.59 19.18 12.97
N LYS A 248 -7.10 19.74 11.87
CA LYS A 248 -6.32 20.59 10.96
C LYS A 248 -5.72 21.81 11.67
N ARG A 249 -6.48 22.50 12.53
CA ARG A 249 -5.94 23.60 13.34
C ARG A 249 -4.81 23.13 14.23
N ASN A 250 -5.03 22.07 15.01
CA ASN A 250 -4.02 21.58 15.96
C ASN A 250 -2.74 21.09 15.25
N MET A 251 -2.87 20.43 14.10
CA MET A 251 -1.72 19.94 13.34
C MET A 251 -0.94 21.03 12.61
N ILE A 252 -1.60 22.11 12.17
CA ILE A 252 -0.91 23.24 11.54
C ILE A 252 -0.19 24.12 12.57
N TYR A 253 -0.71 24.24 13.79
CA TYR A 253 -0.11 25.10 14.82
C TYR A 253 0.86 24.38 15.77
N SER A 254 0.96 23.05 15.71
CA SER A 254 1.89 22.28 16.55
C SER A 254 3.29 22.14 15.94
N TRP A 255 3.57 22.78 14.79
CA TRP A 255 4.82 22.66 14.06
C TRP A 255 5.24 23.96 13.37
#